data_AF-A0A1B1B4R0-F1
#
_entry.id   AF-A0A1B1B4R0-F1
#
_cell.length_a   1.000
_cell.length_b   1.000
_cell.length_c   1.000
_cell.angle_alpha   90.00
_cell.angle_beta   90.00
_cell.angle_gamma   90.00
#
_symmetry.space_group_name_H-M   'P 1'
#
loop_
_entity.id
_entity.type
_entity.pdbx_description
1 polymer ?
#
loop_
_entity_poly.entity_id
_entity_poly.type
_entity_poly.pdbx_seq_one_letter_code
_entity_poly.pdbx_strand_id
1 'polypeptide(L)'
;METTLRGVGVSHGVAIGEVRHMGTAVLEPPAKQIPAEDAEREQGRARQAVDAVAADLMARGNLAGGEAQAVLEAQAMMAQDPELMADVERRIVVGSTAERAVYDAFAAYRELLASAGEYLAGRVADLDDVRNRIVARLLGVPMPGVPDSDEPYVLVARDLAPADTALLDPALVLGFVTEEGGPTSHSAILARALGVPAVVALPGAGELAEGTVIAVDGSTGDIFVNPNEAKQAELRAAAAERKAALAASTGPGATADGHKVPLLANVGGPSDVPAAVEAGAEGVGLFRTEFLFLDDSKNAPSEAKQVEAYRQVLEAFPEGRVVVRVLDAGADKPLDFLTPADEPNPALGVRGLRTLLDHPEILRTQLAALATAAEGLPVYLEVMAPMVADRADAKAFADACRAAGLRAKFGAMVEIPSAALRARSILQEVEFLSLGTNDLAQYTFAADRQVGAVSRLQDPWQPALLDLVALSAEAAMAEGKSCGVCGEAASDPLLACVLTGLGVTSLSMGAASIPYVRATLAKYTLAQCERAAAAARASDSAEEARSAAQAVLSGE
;
A
#
# COMPACT_ATOMS: atom_id res chain seq x y z
N MET A 1 -17.15 25.34 -16.63
CA MET A 1 -17.41 23.93 -16.97
C MET A 1 -16.81 23.12 -15.84
N GLU A 2 -17.59 22.23 -15.25
CA GLU A 2 -17.14 21.35 -14.18
C GLU A 2 -16.09 20.41 -14.78
N THR A 3 -14.89 20.41 -14.20
CA THR A 3 -13.78 19.58 -14.69
C THR A 3 -13.61 18.43 -13.71
N THR A 4 -13.76 17.20 -14.21
CA THR A 4 -13.46 16.00 -13.43
C THR A 4 -12.06 15.54 -13.81
N LEU A 5 -11.19 15.50 -12.80
CA LEU A 5 -9.88 14.90 -12.88
C LEU A 5 -9.94 13.51 -12.25
N ARG A 6 -9.03 12.62 -12.65
CA ARG A 6 -9.02 11.24 -12.19
C ARG A 6 -7.62 10.78 -11.86
N GLY A 7 -7.45 10.37 -10.61
CA GLY A 7 -6.26 9.66 -10.14
C GLY A 7 -6.64 8.29 -9.63
N VAL A 8 -5.88 7.79 -8.67
CA VAL A 8 -6.08 6.49 -8.03
C VAL A 8 -6.62 6.71 -6.62
N GLY A 9 -7.87 6.33 -6.36
CA GLY A 9 -8.46 6.37 -5.02
C GLY A 9 -7.78 5.36 -4.10
N VAL A 10 -7.27 5.80 -2.96
CA VAL A 10 -6.53 4.94 -2.02
C VAL A 10 -7.14 4.85 -0.63
N SER A 11 -7.93 5.84 -0.23
CA SER A 11 -8.60 5.87 1.08
C SER A 11 -10.03 6.36 0.93
N HIS A 12 -10.97 5.59 1.46
CA HIS A 12 -12.39 5.78 1.24
C HIS A 12 -12.94 7.07 1.85
N GLY A 13 -14.02 7.57 1.26
CA GLY A 13 -14.78 8.72 1.73
C GLY A 13 -14.74 9.88 0.76
N VAL A 14 -15.43 10.96 1.13
CA VAL A 14 -15.53 12.18 0.33
C VAL A 14 -15.06 13.36 1.18
N ALA A 15 -14.08 14.08 0.65
CA ALA A 15 -13.62 15.35 1.20
C ALA A 15 -14.08 16.49 0.29
N ILE A 16 -14.54 17.61 0.86
CA ILE A 16 -14.85 18.82 0.10
C ILE A 16 -14.23 19.99 0.84
N GLY A 17 -13.29 20.68 0.20
CA GLY A 17 -12.56 21.79 0.81
C GLY A 17 -11.75 22.58 -0.21
N GLU A 18 -11.20 23.70 0.25
CA GLU A 18 -10.28 24.50 -0.55
C GLU A 18 -8.94 23.80 -0.72
N VAL A 19 -8.34 23.93 -1.91
CA VAL A 19 -6.99 23.46 -2.20
C VAL A 19 -5.97 24.28 -1.42
N ARG A 20 -5.10 23.60 -0.68
CA ARG A 20 -3.83 24.14 -0.16
C ARG A 20 -2.69 23.29 -0.68
N HIS A 21 -1.66 23.94 -1.24
CA HIS A 21 -0.48 23.22 -1.69
C HIS A 21 0.49 22.97 -0.55
N MET A 22 1.10 21.79 -0.56
CA MET A 22 2.29 21.52 0.22
C MET A 22 3.40 22.46 -0.25
N GLY A 23 4.03 23.17 0.68
CA GLY A 23 5.15 24.06 0.36
C GLY A 23 6.32 23.26 -0.20
N THR A 24 6.78 23.57 -1.41
CA THR A 24 7.85 22.82 -2.11
C THR A 24 9.09 23.66 -2.42
N ALA A 25 9.18 24.88 -1.92
CA ALA A 25 10.09 25.85 -2.50
C ALA A 25 11.57 25.51 -2.22
N VAL A 26 12.30 25.15 -3.30
CA VAL A 26 13.74 25.43 -3.41
C VAL A 26 13.84 26.95 -3.55
N LEU A 27 14.05 27.62 -2.42
CA LEU A 27 14.20 29.05 -2.36
C LEU A 27 15.69 29.36 -2.58
N GLU A 28 16.09 29.71 -3.80
CA GLU A 28 17.40 30.35 -3.99
C GLU A 28 17.26 31.84 -3.64
N PRO A 29 17.90 32.31 -2.56
CA PRO A 29 17.81 33.72 -2.19
C PRO A 29 18.66 34.57 -3.13
N PRO A 30 18.25 35.83 -3.38
CA PRO A 30 19.03 36.72 -4.23
C PRO A 30 20.41 36.98 -3.60
N ALA A 31 21.45 37.00 -4.43
CA ALA A 31 22.82 37.32 -4.02
C ALA A 31 22.98 38.84 -3.75
N LYS A 32 22.30 39.35 -2.71
CA LYS A 32 22.43 40.73 -2.25
C LYS A 32 23.62 40.84 -1.30
N GLN A 33 24.29 41.99 -1.36
CA GLN A 33 25.34 42.33 -0.40
C GLN A 33 24.82 43.24 0.71
N ILE A 34 25.26 42.98 1.93
CA ILE A 34 25.00 43.81 3.10
C ILE A 34 26.23 44.67 3.43
N PRO A 35 26.04 45.87 4.01
CA PRO A 35 27.12 46.62 4.63
C PRO A 35 27.70 45.87 5.85
N ALA A 36 28.99 46.09 6.16
CA ALA A 36 29.64 45.41 7.28
C ALA A 36 28.99 45.70 8.65
N GLU A 37 28.39 46.89 8.81
CA GLU A 37 27.65 47.26 10.04
C GLU A 37 26.38 46.46 10.28
N ASP A 38 25.82 45.81 9.24
CA ASP A 38 24.63 44.97 9.33
C ASP A 38 24.97 43.50 9.68
N ALA A 39 26.25 43.12 9.69
CA ALA A 39 26.68 41.72 9.85
C ALA A 39 26.21 41.10 11.18
N GLU A 40 26.31 41.81 12.30
CA GLU A 40 25.85 41.30 13.61
C GLU A 40 24.32 41.04 13.61
N ARG A 41 23.55 41.93 12.95
CA ARG A 41 22.10 41.78 12.83
C ARG A 41 21.76 40.54 12.00
N GLU A 42 22.42 40.34 10.87
CA GLU A 42 22.18 39.21 9.98
C GLU A 42 22.62 37.88 10.60
N GLN A 43 23.73 37.86 11.36
CA GLN A 43 24.11 36.68 12.16
C GLN A 43 23.05 36.35 13.22
N GLY A 44 22.50 37.37 13.90
CA GLY A 44 21.40 37.20 14.84
C GLY A 44 20.15 36.62 14.18
N ARG A 45 19.77 37.13 12.99
CA ARG A 45 18.65 36.58 12.18
C ARG A 45 18.89 35.10 11.83
N ALA A 46 20.10 34.75 11.38
CA ALA A 46 20.45 33.38 11.00
C ALA A 46 20.35 32.42 12.20
N ARG A 47 20.95 32.75 13.35
CA ARG A 47 20.87 31.93 14.57
C ARG A 47 19.43 31.71 15.03
N GLN A 48 18.64 32.79 15.09
CA GLN A 48 17.23 32.70 15.48
C GLN A 48 16.43 31.81 14.53
N ALA A 49 16.71 31.87 13.22
CA ALA A 49 16.04 31.03 12.24
C ALA A 49 16.42 29.55 12.40
N VAL A 50 17.71 29.26 12.57
CA VAL A 50 18.22 27.91 12.84
C VAL A 50 17.60 27.32 14.10
N ASP A 51 17.66 28.04 15.22
CA ASP A 51 17.13 27.58 16.51
C ASP A 51 15.64 27.31 16.43
N ALA A 52 14.88 28.18 15.76
CA ALA A 52 13.44 28.01 15.63
C ALA A 52 13.05 26.84 14.72
N VAL A 53 13.82 26.58 13.64
CA VAL A 53 13.59 25.40 12.79
C VAL A 53 13.93 24.11 13.53
N ALA A 54 15.05 24.08 14.27
CA ALA A 54 15.41 22.91 15.06
C ALA A 54 14.36 22.60 16.16
N ALA A 55 13.86 23.64 16.84
CA ALA A 55 12.80 23.48 17.83
C ALA A 55 11.48 22.96 17.22
N ASP A 56 11.10 23.45 16.03
CA ASP A 56 9.92 22.99 15.29
C ASP A 56 10.06 21.51 14.87
N LEU A 57 11.20 21.11 14.33
CA LEU A 57 11.50 19.72 13.96
C LEU A 57 11.44 18.78 15.17
N MET A 58 12.00 19.19 16.31
CA MET A 58 11.90 18.43 17.57
C MET A 58 10.45 18.29 18.05
N ALA A 59 9.66 19.37 17.99
CA ALA A 59 8.25 19.33 18.39
C ALA A 59 7.42 18.41 17.48
N ARG A 60 7.65 18.48 16.17
CA ARG A 60 7.06 17.59 15.16
C ARG A 60 7.47 16.14 15.39
N GLY A 61 8.74 15.88 15.69
CA GLY A 61 9.25 14.55 16.01
C GLY A 61 8.53 13.93 17.19
N ASN A 62 8.35 14.69 18.28
CA ASN A 62 7.61 14.24 19.46
C ASN A 62 6.14 13.91 19.17
N LEU A 63 5.51 14.62 18.25
CA LEU A 63 4.12 14.36 17.85
C LEU A 63 4.01 13.10 16.98
N ALA A 64 4.94 12.92 16.04
CA ALA A 64 4.93 11.81 15.10
C ALA A 64 5.26 10.46 15.78
N GLY A 65 6.25 10.44 16.68
CA GLY A 65 6.72 9.22 17.34
C GLY A 65 7.43 8.23 16.41
N GLY A 66 7.94 7.13 16.99
CA GLY A 66 8.51 5.99 16.25
C GLY A 66 9.71 6.35 15.37
N GLU A 67 9.79 5.75 14.18
CA GLU A 67 10.87 6.03 13.22
C GLU A 67 10.83 7.46 12.66
N ALA A 68 9.63 8.05 12.51
CA ALA A 68 9.47 9.42 12.05
C ALA A 68 10.07 10.43 13.03
N GLN A 69 9.93 10.18 14.34
CA GLN A 69 10.60 10.96 15.38
C GLN A 69 12.12 10.96 15.20
N ALA A 70 12.73 9.77 15.01
CA ALA A 70 14.18 9.65 14.88
C ALA A 70 14.73 10.42 13.66
N VAL A 71 13.99 10.44 12.55
CA VAL A 71 14.35 11.22 11.35
C VAL A 71 14.31 12.72 11.64
N LEU A 72 13.23 13.22 12.23
CA LEU A 72 13.04 14.64 12.54
C LEU A 72 14.05 15.15 13.60
N GLU A 73 14.38 14.32 14.59
CA GLU A 73 15.43 14.63 15.57
C GLU A 73 16.81 14.73 14.92
N ALA A 74 17.13 13.84 13.98
CA ALA A 74 18.38 13.90 13.24
C ALA A 74 18.47 15.17 12.38
N GLN A 75 17.37 15.58 11.73
CA GLN A 75 17.30 16.84 10.98
C GLN A 75 17.49 18.07 11.88
N ALA A 76 16.91 18.05 13.09
CA ALA A 76 17.12 19.12 14.07
C ALA A 76 18.59 19.23 14.50
N MET A 77 19.27 18.09 14.69
CA MET A 77 20.72 18.08 14.99
C MET A 77 21.56 18.63 13.84
N MET A 78 21.21 18.32 12.58
CA MET A 78 21.88 18.89 11.41
C MET A 78 21.71 20.41 11.32
N ALA A 79 20.52 20.92 11.62
CA ALA A 79 20.26 22.36 11.64
C ALA A 79 21.17 23.08 12.64
N GLN A 80 21.42 22.47 13.80
CA GLN A 80 22.21 23.02 14.90
C GLN A 80 23.70 22.67 14.83
N ASP A 81 24.20 22.16 13.70
CA ASP A 81 25.61 21.82 13.54
C ASP A 81 26.50 23.06 13.72
N PRO A 82 27.43 23.07 14.70
CA PRO A 82 28.28 24.23 14.96
C PRO A 82 29.21 24.60 13.80
N GLU A 83 29.66 23.64 13.00
CA GLU A 83 30.53 23.91 11.84
C GLU A 83 29.74 24.58 10.72
N LEU A 84 28.50 24.15 10.51
CA LEU A 84 27.59 24.74 9.54
C LEU A 84 27.25 26.18 9.90
N MET A 85 26.92 26.43 11.18
CA MET A 85 26.66 27.78 11.68
C MET A 85 27.90 28.68 11.57
N ALA A 86 29.09 28.15 11.87
CA ALA A 86 30.34 28.90 11.70
C ALA A 86 30.60 29.30 10.24
N ASP A 87 30.23 28.46 9.26
CA ASP A 87 30.34 28.81 7.84
C ASP A 87 29.34 29.90 7.43
N VAL A 88 28.09 29.79 7.90
CA VAL A 88 27.07 30.84 7.70
C VAL A 88 27.58 32.18 8.24
N GLU A 89 28.12 32.22 9.45
CA GLU A 89 28.65 33.45 10.05
C GLU A 89 29.81 34.04 9.25
N ARG A 90 30.75 33.21 8.77
CA ARG A 90 31.86 33.66 7.91
C ARG A 90 31.36 34.31 6.63
N ARG A 91 30.35 33.71 5.98
CA ARG A 91 29.73 34.23 4.75
C ARG A 91 29.04 35.57 4.98
N ILE A 92 28.36 35.74 6.12
CA ILE A 92 27.73 37.01 6.49
C ILE A 92 28.78 38.10 6.71
N VAL A 93 29.91 37.80 7.36
CA VAL A 93 31.00 38.77 7.58
C VAL A 93 31.58 39.31 6.26
N VAL A 94 31.63 38.48 5.22
CA VAL A 94 32.11 38.90 3.88
C VAL A 94 31.01 39.55 3.01
N GLY A 95 29.82 39.78 3.57
CA GLY A 95 28.78 40.60 2.97
C GLY A 95 27.54 39.86 2.46
N SER A 96 27.37 38.57 2.72
CA SER A 96 26.12 37.86 2.38
C SER A 96 24.97 38.21 3.32
N THR A 97 23.73 38.26 2.83
CA THR A 97 22.54 38.24 3.70
C THR A 97 22.41 36.90 4.43
N ALA A 98 21.66 36.87 5.54
CA ALA A 98 21.43 35.65 6.31
C ALA A 98 20.91 34.49 5.45
N GLU A 99 19.87 34.75 4.64
CA GLU A 99 19.27 33.73 3.78
C GLU A 99 20.26 33.18 2.73
N ARG A 100 21.08 34.03 2.11
CA ARG A 100 22.07 33.60 1.12
C ARG A 100 23.21 32.81 1.77
N ALA A 101 23.68 33.26 2.93
CA ALA A 101 24.73 32.59 3.68
C ALA A 101 24.32 31.18 4.11
N VAL A 102 23.09 31.00 4.61
CA VAL A 102 22.51 29.67 4.90
C VAL A 102 22.46 28.83 3.62
N TYR A 103 21.91 29.37 2.53
CA TYR A 103 21.78 28.64 1.28
C TYR A 103 23.13 28.10 0.78
N ASP A 104 24.15 28.95 0.74
CA ASP A 104 25.47 28.58 0.21
C ASP A 104 26.27 27.67 1.17
N ALA A 105 26.13 27.83 2.48
CA ALA A 105 26.78 26.96 3.47
C ALA A 105 26.25 25.52 3.38
N PHE A 106 24.92 25.37 3.32
CA PHE A 106 24.29 24.07 3.15
C PHE A 106 24.61 23.44 1.79
N ALA A 107 24.73 24.24 0.72
CA ALA A 107 25.15 23.74 -0.59
C ALA A 107 26.58 23.16 -0.57
N ALA A 108 27.52 23.82 0.10
CA ALA A 108 28.89 23.31 0.27
C ALA A 108 28.93 22.02 1.10
N TYR A 109 28.12 21.95 2.17
CA TYR A 109 28.05 20.75 3.01
C TYR A 109 27.39 19.57 2.28
N ARG A 110 26.41 19.84 1.42
CA ARG A 110 25.79 18.88 0.52
C ARG A 110 26.79 18.22 -0.43
N GLU A 111 27.69 19.00 -1.04
CA GLU A 111 28.73 18.46 -1.94
C GLU A 111 29.68 17.52 -1.18
N LEU A 112 30.03 17.86 0.05
CA LEU A 112 30.88 17.03 0.90
C LEU A 112 30.21 15.69 1.24
N LEU A 113 28.93 15.71 1.65
CA LEU A 113 28.17 14.48 1.93
C LEU A 113 27.93 13.61 0.69
N ALA A 114 27.62 14.22 -0.45
CA ALA A 114 27.44 13.50 -1.70
C ALA A 114 28.73 12.77 -2.15
N SER A 115 29.90 13.31 -1.79
CA SER A 115 31.20 12.69 -2.10
C SER A 115 31.64 11.59 -1.14
N ALA A 116 30.90 11.34 -0.04
CA ALA A 116 31.33 10.50 1.07
C ALA A 116 30.70 9.08 1.11
N GLY A 117 29.94 8.68 0.08
CA GLY A 117 29.41 7.32 -0.12
C GLY A 117 27.87 7.20 -0.14
N GLU A 118 27.35 6.05 -0.57
CA GLU A 118 25.90 5.81 -0.79
C GLU A 118 25.03 6.03 0.47
N TYR A 119 25.52 5.65 1.65
CA TYR A 119 24.78 5.86 2.91
C TYR A 119 24.57 7.35 3.24
N LEU A 120 25.53 8.21 2.91
CA LEU A 120 25.46 9.65 3.16
C LEU A 120 24.69 10.38 2.05
N ALA A 121 24.57 9.78 0.85
CA ALA A 121 23.76 10.31 -0.23
C ALA A 121 22.26 10.38 0.14
N GLY A 122 21.76 9.42 0.92
CA GLY A 122 20.39 9.44 1.44
C GLY A 122 20.09 10.64 2.36
N ARG A 123 21.10 11.19 3.03
CA ARG A 123 20.97 12.35 3.93
C ARG A 123 21.02 13.71 3.23
N VAL A 124 21.30 13.73 1.93
CA VAL A 124 21.30 14.95 1.13
C VAL A 124 19.91 15.58 1.09
N ALA A 125 18.86 14.75 0.97
CA ALA A 125 17.48 15.23 0.96
C ALA A 125 17.08 15.87 2.31
N ASP A 126 17.49 15.27 3.43
CA ASP A 126 17.29 15.82 4.77
C ASP A 126 17.96 17.19 4.93
N LEU A 127 19.20 17.32 4.44
CA LEU A 127 19.94 18.58 4.50
C LEU A 127 19.29 19.67 3.63
N ASP A 128 18.80 19.29 2.44
CA ASP A 128 18.08 20.20 1.54
C ASP A 128 16.76 20.68 2.18
N ASP A 129 16.03 19.82 2.89
CA ASP A 129 14.81 20.19 3.63
C ASP A 129 15.10 21.18 4.76
N VAL A 130 16.10 20.87 5.61
CA VAL A 130 16.53 21.77 6.69
C VAL A 130 16.94 23.14 6.14
N ARG A 131 17.74 23.18 5.06
CA ARG A 131 18.11 24.44 4.38
C ARG A 131 16.87 25.23 3.98
N ASN A 132 15.96 24.58 3.26
CA ASN A 132 14.77 25.24 2.70
C ASN A 132 13.87 25.79 3.81
N ARG A 133 13.71 25.08 4.93
CA ARG A 133 12.97 25.54 6.12
C ARG A 133 13.60 26.78 6.75
N ILE A 134 14.93 26.80 6.92
CA ILE A 134 15.63 27.97 7.48
C ILE A 134 15.51 29.18 6.55
N VAL A 135 15.72 28.98 5.25
CA VAL A 135 15.60 30.04 4.24
C VAL A 135 14.17 30.58 4.16
N ALA A 136 13.15 29.70 4.19
CA ALA A 136 11.75 30.11 4.18
C ALA A 136 11.42 31.02 5.36
N ARG A 137 11.86 30.64 6.57
CA ARG A 137 11.72 31.45 7.78
C ARG A 137 12.42 32.80 7.66
N LEU A 138 13.64 32.85 7.10
CA LEU A 138 14.38 34.09 6.93
C LEU A 138 13.74 35.05 5.92
N LEU A 139 13.10 34.50 4.88
CA LEU A 139 12.39 35.25 3.85
C LEU A 139 10.94 35.59 4.22
N GLY A 140 10.39 34.98 5.27
CA GLY A 140 8.99 35.15 5.67
C GLY A 140 8.00 34.58 4.65
N VAL A 141 8.41 33.53 3.93
CA VAL A 141 7.56 32.82 2.97
C VAL A 141 7.02 31.52 3.59
N PRO A 142 5.97 30.90 3.02
CA PRO A 142 5.41 29.66 3.54
C PRO A 142 6.48 28.58 3.75
N MET A 143 6.40 27.86 4.87
CA MET A 143 7.31 26.78 5.21
C MET A 143 7.14 25.60 4.23
N PRO A 144 8.23 24.87 3.90
CA PRO A 144 8.12 23.59 3.24
C PRO A 144 7.31 22.58 4.06
N GLY A 145 6.59 21.70 3.37
CA GLY A 145 5.75 20.66 3.96
C GLY A 145 4.28 21.05 4.12
N VAL A 146 3.57 20.35 5.00
CA VAL A 146 2.13 20.54 5.24
C VAL A 146 1.86 21.97 5.74
N PRO A 147 0.97 22.73 5.10
CA PRO A 147 0.69 24.11 5.48
C PRO A 147 -0.11 24.19 6.78
N ASP A 148 0.24 25.16 7.62
CA ASP A 148 -0.57 25.54 8.78
C ASP A 148 -1.86 26.21 8.29
N SER A 149 -3.00 25.80 8.85
CA SER A 149 -4.29 26.41 8.53
C SER A 149 -5.24 26.36 9.73
N ASP A 150 -5.99 27.45 9.94
CA ASP A 150 -7.06 27.49 10.94
C ASP A 150 -8.40 26.97 10.37
N GLU A 151 -8.47 26.71 9.07
CA GLU A 151 -9.67 26.28 8.36
C GLU A 151 -9.44 24.90 7.71
N PRO A 152 -10.46 24.02 7.65
CA PRO A 152 -10.32 22.73 7.00
C PRO A 152 -10.12 22.83 5.48
N TYR A 153 -9.22 22.02 4.93
CA TYR A 153 -8.77 22.10 3.54
C TYR A 153 -8.48 20.73 2.92
N VAL A 154 -8.28 20.70 1.60
CA VAL A 154 -7.77 19.54 0.87
C VAL A 154 -6.30 19.80 0.50
N LEU A 155 -5.41 18.93 0.98
CA LEU A 155 -3.98 19.05 0.73
C LEU A 155 -3.64 18.56 -0.67
N VAL A 156 -2.91 19.36 -1.44
CA VAL A 156 -2.34 18.95 -2.73
C VAL A 156 -0.82 18.91 -2.60
N ALA A 157 -0.21 17.78 -2.95
CA ALA A 157 1.24 17.60 -2.86
C ALA A 157 1.79 16.88 -4.09
N ARG A 158 3.10 16.97 -4.32
CA ARG A 158 3.75 16.12 -5.31
C ARG A 158 3.82 14.67 -4.80
N ASP A 159 4.34 14.51 -3.60
CA ASP A 159 4.38 13.27 -2.82
C ASP A 159 4.29 13.63 -1.34
N LEU A 160 4.00 12.66 -0.48
CA LEU A 160 3.98 12.83 0.98
C LEU A 160 4.97 11.87 1.62
N ALA A 161 6.00 12.44 2.25
CA ALA A 161 6.93 11.65 3.05
C ALA A 161 6.25 11.13 4.34
N PRO A 162 6.74 10.04 4.93
CA PRO A 162 6.21 9.54 6.20
C PRO A 162 6.20 10.60 7.33
N ALA A 163 7.24 11.43 7.38
CA ALA A 163 7.35 12.51 8.37
C ALA A 163 6.29 13.60 8.18
N ASP A 164 5.96 13.98 6.94
CA ASP A 164 4.91 14.97 6.65
C ASP A 164 3.52 14.42 6.98
N THR A 165 3.31 13.14 6.69
CA THR A 165 2.01 12.49 6.85
C THR A 165 1.66 12.28 8.32
N ALA A 166 2.66 12.02 9.18
CA ALA A 166 2.48 11.90 10.63
C ALA A 166 2.05 13.22 11.29
N LEU A 167 2.23 14.36 10.60
CA LEU A 167 1.86 15.68 11.06
C LEU A 167 0.50 16.15 10.52
N LEU A 168 -0.19 15.33 9.73
CA LEU A 168 -1.53 15.66 9.26
C LEU A 168 -2.51 15.62 10.44
N ASP A 169 -3.15 16.75 10.71
CA ASP A 169 -4.31 16.82 11.60
C ASP A 169 -5.58 16.46 10.80
N PRO A 170 -6.23 15.31 11.05
CA PRO A 170 -7.45 14.91 10.33
C PRO A 170 -8.64 15.85 10.54
N ALA A 171 -8.59 16.74 11.55
CA ALA A 171 -9.62 17.76 11.75
C ALA A 171 -9.49 18.92 10.75
N LEU A 172 -8.28 19.17 10.24
CA LEU A 172 -7.99 20.24 9.29
C LEU A 172 -7.79 19.71 7.88
N VAL A 173 -7.06 18.60 7.72
CA VAL A 173 -6.84 17.97 6.42
C VAL A 173 -8.01 17.05 6.11
N LEU A 174 -9.01 17.57 5.41
CA LEU A 174 -10.23 16.84 5.06
C LEU A 174 -9.97 15.70 4.08
N GLY A 175 -8.93 15.84 3.26
CA GLY A 175 -8.54 14.91 2.21
C GLY A 175 -7.20 15.32 1.60
N PHE A 176 -6.57 14.45 0.83
CA PHE A 176 -5.38 14.83 0.07
C PHE A 176 -5.28 14.23 -1.32
N VAL A 177 -4.56 14.94 -2.18
CA VAL A 177 -4.30 14.59 -3.57
C VAL A 177 -2.80 14.65 -3.82
N THR A 178 -2.21 13.57 -4.34
CA THR A 178 -0.79 13.57 -4.73
C THR A 178 -0.60 13.37 -6.23
N GLU A 179 0.40 14.04 -6.79
CA GLU A 179 0.79 13.89 -8.19
C GLU A 179 1.48 12.55 -8.46
N GLU A 180 2.36 12.14 -7.55
CA GLU A 180 3.09 10.88 -7.56
C GLU A 180 2.52 9.91 -6.51
N GLY A 181 3.07 8.70 -6.46
CA GLY A 181 2.63 7.63 -5.56
C GLY A 181 1.76 6.58 -6.25
N GLY A 182 1.32 5.59 -5.49
CA GLY A 182 0.50 4.48 -5.98
C GLY A 182 -0.33 3.87 -4.86
N PRO A 183 -1.21 2.91 -5.14
CA PRO A 183 -2.09 2.27 -4.15
C PRO A 183 -1.39 1.70 -2.91
N THR A 184 -0.10 1.39 -3.06
CA THR A 184 0.78 0.76 -2.08
C THR A 184 1.83 1.73 -1.52
N SER A 185 1.81 3.01 -1.89
CA SER A 185 2.77 3.98 -1.36
C SER A 185 2.54 4.25 0.13
N HIS A 186 3.57 4.78 0.80
CA HIS A 186 3.46 5.18 2.21
C HIS A 186 2.28 6.14 2.45
N SER A 187 2.08 7.11 1.55
CA SER A 187 0.95 8.04 1.59
C SER A 187 -0.40 7.31 1.52
N ALA A 188 -0.53 6.29 0.66
CA ALA A 188 -1.75 5.49 0.54
C ALA A 188 -2.04 4.64 1.79
N ILE A 189 -1.00 4.06 2.40
CA ILE A 189 -1.13 3.31 3.65
C ILE A 189 -1.60 4.23 4.78
N LEU A 190 -0.98 5.39 4.90
CA LEU A 190 -1.26 6.35 5.96
C LEU A 190 -2.62 7.02 5.80
N ALA A 191 -3.06 7.33 4.57
CA ALA A 191 -4.41 7.81 4.30
C ALA A 191 -5.48 6.90 4.92
N ARG A 192 -5.30 5.58 4.76
CA ARG A 192 -6.20 4.56 5.31
C ARG A 192 -6.13 4.51 6.83
N ALA A 193 -4.93 4.63 7.40
CA ALA A 193 -4.74 4.64 8.85
C ALA A 193 -5.38 5.87 9.52
N LEU A 194 -5.26 7.04 8.89
CA LEU A 194 -5.88 8.30 9.36
C LEU A 194 -7.38 8.37 9.06
N GLY A 195 -7.90 7.51 8.18
CA GLY A 195 -9.30 7.55 7.74
C GLY A 195 -9.64 8.79 6.90
N VAL A 196 -8.63 9.41 6.29
CA VAL A 196 -8.77 10.62 5.48
C VAL A 196 -8.91 10.22 4.00
N PRO A 197 -9.93 10.70 3.28
CA PRO A 197 -10.08 10.46 1.84
C PRO A 197 -8.85 10.89 1.05
N ALA A 198 -8.36 10.02 0.16
CA ALA A 198 -7.15 10.31 -0.59
C ALA A 198 -7.16 9.75 -2.01
N VAL A 199 -6.58 10.54 -2.92
CA VAL A 199 -6.35 10.18 -4.33
C VAL A 199 -4.87 10.43 -4.63
N VAL A 200 -4.19 9.44 -5.18
CA VAL A 200 -2.76 9.54 -5.56
C VAL A 200 -2.60 9.40 -7.07
N ALA A 201 -1.39 9.61 -7.58
CA ALA A 201 -1.08 9.46 -9.01
C ALA A 201 -2.02 10.28 -9.90
N LEU A 202 -2.25 11.55 -9.55
CA LEU A 202 -2.98 12.50 -10.40
C LEU A 202 -1.97 13.39 -11.15
N PRO A 203 -1.66 13.12 -12.43
CA PRO A 203 -0.77 13.99 -13.21
C PRO A 203 -1.28 15.42 -13.23
N GLY A 204 -0.41 16.39 -12.96
CA GLY A 204 -0.80 17.80 -12.92
C GLY A 204 -1.61 18.20 -11.69
N ALA A 205 -1.62 17.40 -10.61
CA ALA A 205 -2.24 17.82 -9.34
C ALA A 205 -1.72 19.19 -8.87
N GLY A 206 -0.43 19.46 -9.08
CA GLY A 206 0.21 20.76 -8.82
C GLY A 206 -0.42 21.96 -9.56
N GLU A 207 -1.17 21.74 -10.64
CA GLU A 207 -1.82 22.80 -11.42
C GLU A 207 -3.17 23.26 -10.83
N LEU A 208 -3.70 22.54 -9.83
CA LEU A 208 -4.91 22.94 -9.12
C LEU A 208 -4.67 24.27 -8.40
N ALA A 209 -5.42 25.33 -8.74
CA ALA A 209 -5.17 26.64 -8.15
C ALA A 209 -5.49 26.67 -6.64
N GLU A 210 -4.59 27.27 -5.85
CA GLU A 210 -4.80 27.46 -4.40
C GLU A 210 -6.10 28.22 -4.10
N GLY A 211 -6.81 27.80 -3.05
CA GLY A 211 -8.13 28.34 -2.69
C GLY A 211 -9.29 27.81 -3.54
N THR A 212 -9.04 26.99 -4.57
CA THR A 212 -10.11 26.37 -5.36
C THR A 212 -10.84 25.32 -4.54
N VAL A 213 -12.18 25.35 -4.51
CA VAL A 213 -12.96 24.28 -3.87
C VAL A 213 -12.95 23.05 -4.76
N ILE A 214 -12.50 21.93 -4.20
CA ILE A 214 -12.54 20.63 -4.85
C ILE A 214 -13.29 19.62 -3.98
N ALA A 215 -13.93 18.65 -4.64
CA ALA A 215 -14.41 17.44 -3.98
C ALA A 215 -13.53 16.26 -4.39
N VAL A 216 -13.04 15.51 -3.41
CA VAL A 216 -12.20 14.33 -3.60
C VAL A 216 -12.99 13.10 -3.16
N ASP A 217 -13.27 12.18 -4.09
CA ASP A 217 -13.78 10.85 -3.75
C ASP A 217 -12.62 9.85 -3.76
N GLY A 218 -12.10 9.57 -2.56
CA GLY A 218 -10.99 8.64 -2.41
C GLY A 218 -11.39 7.16 -2.61
N SER A 219 -12.66 6.89 -2.88
CA SER A 219 -13.16 5.56 -3.26
C SER A 219 -13.09 5.33 -4.77
N THR A 220 -13.44 6.34 -5.59
CA THR A 220 -13.45 6.22 -7.06
C THR A 220 -12.18 6.74 -7.71
N GLY A 221 -11.43 7.60 -7.02
CA GLY A 221 -10.30 8.33 -7.59
C GLY A 221 -10.69 9.63 -8.29
N ASP A 222 -11.97 10.01 -8.25
CA ASP A 222 -12.47 11.18 -8.95
C ASP A 222 -12.29 12.45 -8.12
N ILE A 223 -11.88 13.52 -8.80
CA ILE A 223 -11.73 14.86 -8.23
C ILE A 223 -12.57 15.82 -9.05
N PHE A 224 -13.54 16.46 -8.40
CA PHE A 224 -14.43 17.44 -9.02
C PHE A 224 -13.91 18.84 -8.70
N VAL A 225 -13.52 19.59 -9.74
CA VAL A 225 -13.00 20.95 -9.59
C VAL A 225 -14.13 21.96 -9.70
N ASN A 226 -14.26 22.84 -8.69
CA ASN A 226 -15.36 23.79 -8.53
C ASN A 226 -16.76 23.14 -8.64
N PRO A 227 -17.05 22.09 -7.83
CA PRO A 227 -18.36 21.44 -7.86
C PRO A 227 -19.43 22.41 -7.38
N ASN A 228 -20.54 22.49 -8.11
CA ASN A 228 -21.67 23.32 -7.72
C ASN A 228 -22.36 22.74 -6.45
N GLU A 229 -23.21 23.54 -5.79
CA GLU A 229 -23.87 23.12 -4.54
C GLU A 229 -24.68 21.83 -4.68
N ALA A 230 -25.33 21.61 -5.83
CA ALA A 230 -26.10 20.40 -6.09
C ALA A 230 -25.18 19.16 -6.13
N LYS A 231 -24.03 19.25 -6.81
CA LYS A 231 -23.05 18.17 -6.86
C LYS A 231 -22.41 17.93 -5.49
N GLN A 232 -22.11 18.98 -4.74
CA GLN A 232 -21.62 18.82 -3.36
C GLN A 232 -22.64 18.11 -2.47
N ALA A 233 -23.93 18.44 -2.59
CA ALA A 233 -25.00 17.77 -1.85
C ALA A 233 -25.15 16.29 -2.25
N GLU A 234 -25.08 15.99 -3.55
CA GLU A 234 -25.09 14.63 -4.09
C GLU A 234 -23.93 13.79 -3.52
N LEU A 235 -22.69 14.31 -3.57
CA LEU A 235 -21.50 13.62 -3.06
C LEU A 235 -21.58 13.40 -1.54
N ARG A 236 -22.04 14.40 -0.77
CA ARG A 236 -22.24 14.24 0.69
C ARG A 236 -23.31 13.20 1.01
N ALA A 237 -24.41 13.18 0.25
CA ALA A 237 -25.48 12.20 0.43
C ALA A 237 -24.99 10.77 0.13
N ALA A 238 -24.28 10.58 -0.98
CA ALA A 238 -23.68 9.29 -1.35
C ALA A 238 -22.67 8.81 -0.29
N ALA A 239 -21.83 9.71 0.23
CA ALA A 239 -20.89 9.38 1.32
C ALA A 239 -21.60 8.98 2.62
N ALA A 240 -22.66 9.70 3.00
CA ALA A 240 -23.46 9.38 4.17
C ALA A 240 -24.20 8.04 4.02
N GLU A 241 -24.76 7.76 2.84
CA GLU A 241 -25.40 6.48 2.53
C GLU A 241 -24.38 5.33 2.61
N ARG A 242 -23.19 5.50 2.03
CA ARG A 242 -22.10 4.51 2.12
C ARG A 242 -21.71 4.27 3.57
N LYS A 243 -21.54 5.32 4.38
CA LYS A 243 -21.24 5.20 5.82
C LYS A 243 -22.34 4.44 6.58
N ALA A 244 -23.61 4.72 6.29
CA ALA A 244 -24.72 4.01 6.90
C ALA A 244 -24.76 2.53 6.48
N ALA A 245 -24.53 2.23 5.20
CA ALA A 245 -24.46 0.87 4.68
C ALA A 245 -23.31 0.07 5.31
N LEU A 246 -22.14 0.69 5.51
CA LEU A 246 -21.00 0.07 6.20
C LEU A 246 -21.31 -0.24 7.66
N ALA A 247 -21.95 0.70 8.37
CA ALA A 247 -22.34 0.49 9.78
C ALA A 247 -23.40 -0.61 9.93
N ALA A 248 -24.27 -0.79 8.94
CA ALA A 248 -25.27 -1.85 8.90
C ALA A 248 -24.71 -3.20 8.39
N SER A 249 -23.55 -3.19 7.74
CA SER A 249 -22.95 -4.34 7.07
C SER A 249 -22.32 -5.31 8.08
N THR A 250 -23.16 -6.20 8.61
CA THR A 250 -22.77 -7.32 9.49
C THR A 250 -22.91 -8.64 8.72
N GLY A 251 -21.92 -9.51 8.86
CA GLY A 251 -21.64 -10.57 7.87
C GLY A 251 -22.06 -11.94 8.28
N PRO A 252 -22.27 -12.91 7.37
CA PRO A 252 -21.30 -13.33 6.34
C PRO A 252 -21.39 -12.60 5.01
N GLY A 253 -20.39 -12.79 4.15
CA GLY A 253 -20.39 -12.28 2.77
C GLY A 253 -21.38 -13.03 1.87
N ALA A 254 -22.27 -12.28 1.23
CA ALA A 254 -23.18 -12.81 0.22
C ALA A 254 -23.64 -11.72 -0.76
N THR A 255 -24.07 -12.15 -1.95
CA THR A 255 -24.82 -11.32 -2.91
C THR A 255 -26.23 -11.02 -2.40
N ALA A 256 -26.94 -10.09 -3.04
CA ALA A 256 -28.30 -9.70 -2.68
C ALA A 256 -29.32 -10.88 -2.74
N ASP A 257 -29.07 -11.87 -3.59
CA ASP A 257 -29.86 -13.11 -3.73
C ASP A 257 -29.34 -14.26 -2.86
N GLY A 258 -28.37 -14.01 -1.97
CA GLY A 258 -27.90 -14.96 -0.96
C GLY A 258 -26.82 -15.94 -1.44
N HIS A 259 -26.22 -15.74 -2.61
CA HIS A 259 -25.05 -16.51 -3.02
C HIS A 259 -23.88 -16.18 -2.08
N LYS A 260 -23.40 -17.20 -1.36
CA LYS A 260 -22.35 -17.02 -0.35
C LYS A 260 -20.99 -16.80 -0.99
N VAL A 261 -20.29 -15.78 -0.53
CA VAL A 261 -18.92 -15.47 -0.90
C VAL A 261 -18.17 -15.13 0.38
N PRO A 262 -17.53 -16.12 1.04
CA PRO A 262 -16.81 -15.88 2.28
C PRO A 262 -15.78 -14.77 2.12
N LEU A 263 -15.82 -13.80 3.04
CA LEU A 263 -14.89 -12.68 3.09
C LEU A 263 -13.86 -12.93 4.20
N LEU A 264 -12.60 -13.07 3.79
CA LEU A 264 -11.50 -13.47 4.64
C LEU A 264 -10.48 -12.34 4.78
N ALA A 265 -9.64 -12.44 5.79
CA ALA A 265 -8.53 -11.52 6.00
C ALA A 265 -7.21 -12.07 5.43
N ASN A 266 -6.40 -11.16 4.91
CA ASN A 266 -4.97 -11.35 4.73
C ASN A 266 -4.26 -10.94 6.02
N VAL A 267 -3.42 -11.82 6.57
CA VAL A 267 -2.65 -11.56 7.81
C VAL A 267 -1.18 -11.90 7.59
N GLY A 268 -0.29 -11.12 8.21
CA GLY A 268 1.16 -11.34 8.28
C GLY A 268 1.61 -12.00 9.57
N GLY A 269 0.78 -11.97 10.61
CA GLY A 269 1.07 -12.64 11.88
C GLY A 269 -0.05 -12.47 12.92
N PRO A 270 0.19 -12.93 14.16
CA PRO A 270 -0.80 -12.84 15.24
C PRO A 270 -1.27 -11.42 15.58
N SER A 271 -0.43 -10.41 15.35
CA SER A 271 -0.75 -8.99 15.58
C SER A 271 -1.91 -8.48 14.73
N ASP A 272 -2.18 -9.09 13.57
CA ASP A 272 -3.18 -8.62 12.62
C ASP A 272 -4.56 -9.23 12.88
N VAL A 273 -4.61 -10.29 13.69
CA VAL A 273 -5.82 -11.06 14.00
C VAL A 273 -6.91 -10.21 14.67
N PRO A 274 -6.62 -9.35 15.67
CA PRO A 274 -7.67 -8.55 16.31
C PRO A 274 -8.44 -7.67 15.31
N ALA A 275 -7.72 -7.00 14.41
CA ALA A 275 -8.32 -6.15 13.38
C ALA A 275 -9.16 -6.97 12.39
N ALA A 276 -8.71 -8.18 12.01
CA ALA A 276 -9.48 -9.08 11.15
C ALA A 276 -10.80 -9.53 11.79
N VAL A 277 -10.77 -9.89 13.08
CA VAL A 277 -11.97 -10.29 13.83
C VAL A 277 -12.93 -9.11 13.99
N GLU A 278 -12.42 -7.92 14.33
CA GLU A 278 -13.21 -6.70 14.46
C GLU A 278 -13.90 -6.30 13.14
N ALA A 279 -13.20 -6.45 12.02
CA ALA A 279 -13.77 -6.26 10.68
C ALA A 279 -14.81 -7.32 10.27
N GLY A 280 -14.98 -8.37 11.10
CA GLY A 280 -15.91 -9.47 10.88
C GLY A 280 -15.47 -10.43 9.78
N ALA A 281 -14.17 -10.69 9.65
CA ALA A 281 -13.64 -11.71 8.75
C ALA A 281 -14.20 -13.10 9.10
N GLU A 282 -14.56 -13.89 8.08
CA GLU A 282 -15.04 -15.27 8.24
C GLU A 282 -13.89 -16.29 8.40
N GLY A 283 -12.66 -15.80 8.40
CA GLY A 283 -11.44 -16.59 8.43
C GLY A 283 -10.26 -15.82 7.85
N VAL A 284 -9.19 -16.55 7.58
CA VAL A 284 -7.97 -16.07 6.92
C VAL A 284 -7.84 -16.74 5.57
N GLY A 285 -7.77 -15.97 4.49
CA GLY A 285 -7.58 -16.51 3.13
C GLY A 285 -6.14 -16.42 2.64
N LEU A 286 -5.30 -15.71 3.39
CA LEU A 286 -3.85 -15.69 3.20
C LEU A 286 -3.16 -15.33 4.52
N PHE A 287 -2.53 -16.32 5.14
CA PHE A 287 -1.50 -16.08 6.14
C PHE A 287 -0.13 -16.08 5.45
N ARG A 288 0.48 -14.90 5.37
CA ARG A 288 1.83 -14.65 4.87
C ARG A 288 2.85 -15.05 5.93
N THR A 289 3.58 -16.14 5.69
CA THR A 289 4.52 -16.67 6.68
C THR A 289 5.88 -15.98 6.64
N GLU A 290 6.16 -15.15 5.63
CA GLU A 290 7.47 -14.52 5.42
C GLU A 290 7.90 -13.64 6.60
N PHE A 291 6.96 -12.92 7.23
CA PHE A 291 7.27 -12.05 8.37
C PHE A 291 7.87 -12.83 9.56
N LEU A 292 7.42 -14.06 9.77
CA LEU A 292 7.97 -14.93 10.81
C LEU A 292 9.44 -15.32 10.54
N PHE A 293 9.82 -15.39 9.26
CA PHE A 293 11.19 -15.72 8.82
C PHE A 293 12.09 -14.48 8.75
N LEU A 294 11.52 -13.28 8.59
CA LEU A 294 12.27 -12.02 8.51
C LEU A 294 12.72 -11.49 9.88
N ASP A 295 12.12 -11.94 10.98
CA ASP A 295 12.57 -11.61 12.35
C ASP A 295 14.07 -11.91 12.58
N ASP A 296 14.60 -12.96 11.92
CA ASP A 296 16.02 -13.28 11.88
C ASP A 296 16.43 -13.58 10.44
N SER A 297 17.03 -12.59 9.77
CA SER A 297 17.46 -12.72 8.37
C SER A 297 18.53 -13.81 8.15
N LYS A 298 19.20 -14.26 9.23
CA LYS A 298 20.33 -15.19 9.17
C LYS A 298 19.93 -16.63 9.44
N ASN A 299 18.88 -16.87 10.22
CA ASN A 299 18.46 -18.21 10.60
C ASN A 299 16.95 -18.41 10.44
N ALA A 300 16.56 -19.55 9.88
CA ALA A 300 15.16 -19.95 9.85
C ALA A 300 14.58 -20.11 11.28
N PRO A 301 13.33 -19.70 11.52
CA PRO A 301 12.66 -19.86 12.80
C PRO A 301 12.51 -21.33 13.15
N SER A 302 12.72 -21.67 14.42
CA SER A 302 12.57 -23.03 14.92
C SER A 302 11.13 -23.54 14.76
N GLU A 303 10.96 -24.86 14.67
CA GLU A 303 9.64 -25.49 14.61
C GLU A 303 8.73 -25.03 15.75
N ALA A 304 9.24 -24.92 16.98
CA ALA A 304 8.48 -24.45 18.14
C ALA A 304 7.98 -23.00 17.97
N LYS A 305 8.82 -22.10 17.46
CA LYS A 305 8.43 -20.70 17.18
C LYS A 305 7.35 -20.65 16.09
N GLN A 306 7.47 -21.49 15.07
CA GLN A 306 6.47 -21.63 14.02
C GLN A 306 5.13 -22.16 14.56
N VAL A 307 5.15 -23.21 15.37
CA VAL A 307 3.96 -23.77 16.02
C VAL A 307 3.24 -22.70 16.83
N GLU A 308 3.96 -21.95 17.66
CA GLU A 308 3.39 -20.89 18.49
C GLU A 308 2.68 -19.83 17.66
N ALA A 309 3.35 -19.30 16.63
CA ALA A 309 2.77 -18.27 15.76
C ALA A 309 1.56 -18.79 14.97
N TYR A 310 1.66 -19.98 14.37
CA TYR A 310 0.56 -20.57 13.60
C TYR A 310 -0.65 -20.86 14.49
N ARG A 311 -0.43 -21.40 15.69
CA ARG A 311 -1.51 -21.76 16.60
C ARG A 311 -2.32 -20.55 17.06
N GLN A 312 -1.67 -19.41 17.34
CA GLN A 312 -2.38 -18.17 17.70
C GLN A 312 -3.36 -17.71 16.62
N VAL A 313 -2.98 -17.78 15.35
CA VAL A 313 -3.86 -17.42 14.23
C VAL A 313 -4.99 -18.44 14.06
N LEU A 314 -4.68 -19.73 14.20
CA LEU A 314 -5.64 -20.83 14.06
C LEU A 314 -6.72 -20.80 15.16
N GLU A 315 -6.35 -20.54 16.41
CA GLU A 315 -7.27 -20.50 17.56
C GLU A 315 -8.24 -19.30 17.50
N ALA A 316 -7.88 -18.24 16.78
CA ALA A 316 -8.73 -17.07 16.61
C ALA A 316 -9.95 -17.30 15.70
N PHE A 317 -9.93 -18.36 14.88
CA PHE A 317 -11.00 -18.68 13.92
C PHE A 317 -11.50 -20.13 14.09
N PRO A 318 -12.09 -20.49 15.24
CA PRO A 318 -12.42 -21.89 15.56
C PRO A 318 -13.43 -22.54 14.61
N GLU A 319 -14.32 -21.76 14.01
CA GLU A 319 -15.29 -22.22 13.00
C GLU A 319 -14.94 -21.76 11.58
N GLY A 320 -13.85 -20.99 11.46
CA GLY A 320 -13.43 -20.36 10.22
C GLY A 320 -12.46 -21.22 9.42
N ARG A 321 -12.15 -20.72 8.22
CA ARG A 321 -11.08 -21.26 7.38
C ARG A 321 -9.81 -20.45 7.59
N VAL A 322 -8.65 -21.11 7.71
CA VAL A 322 -7.34 -20.45 7.74
C VAL A 322 -6.46 -21.05 6.66
N VAL A 323 -6.18 -20.28 5.62
CA VAL A 323 -5.29 -20.65 4.52
C VAL A 323 -3.89 -20.12 4.80
N VAL A 324 -2.94 -21.02 5.02
CA VAL A 324 -1.53 -20.67 5.24
C VAL A 324 -0.73 -20.85 3.96
N ARG A 325 -0.01 -19.81 3.54
CA ARG A 325 0.95 -19.90 2.45
C ARG A 325 2.30 -20.30 3.02
N VAL A 326 2.88 -21.39 2.52
CA VAL A 326 4.29 -21.69 2.86
C VAL A 326 5.21 -20.58 2.37
N LEU A 327 6.41 -20.50 2.91
CA LEU A 327 7.31 -19.37 2.74
C LEU A 327 7.49 -18.99 1.25
N ASP A 328 7.18 -17.74 0.92
CA ASP A 328 7.55 -17.11 -0.36
C ASP A 328 8.80 -16.25 -0.17
N ALA A 329 9.97 -16.90 -0.15
CA ALA A 329 11.24 -16.18 -0.16
C ALA A 329 11.44 -15.55 -1.55
N GLY A 330 11.49 -14.21 -1.61
CA GLY A 330 11.60 -13.44 -2.84
C GLY A 330 12.62 -12.31 -2.73
N ALA A 331 12.93 -11.69 -3.87
CA ALA A 331 13.97 -10.67 -4.00
C ALA A 331 13.77 -9.40 -3.17
N ASP A 332 12.52 -9.01 -2.99
CA ASP A 332 12.12 -7.83 -2.25
C ASP A 332 12.29 -8.02 -0.74
N LYS A 333 12.58 -9.26 -0.30
CA LYS A 333 12.70 -9.68 1.10
C LYS A 333 13.81 -10.74 1.25
N PRO A 334 15.08 -10.36 1.01
CA PRO A 334 16.18 -11.31 1.00
C PRO A 334 16.37 -11.94 2.38
N LEU A 335 16.35 -13.27 2.41
CA LEU A 335 16.80 -14.10 3.53
C LEU A 335 18.20 -14.61 3.19
N ASP A 336 19.21 -14.26 3.99
CA ASP A 336 20.62 -14.54 3.72
C ASP A 336 20.90 -16.04 3.52
N PHE A 337 20.06 -16.89 4.14
CA PHE A 337 20.18 -18.35 4.10
C PHE A 337 19.43 -19.02 2.92
N LEU A 338 18.65 -18.27 2.14
CA LEU A 338 17.84 -18.82 1.02
C LEU A 338 17.99 -18.05 -0.30
N THR A 339 18.40 -16.79 -0.26
CA THR A 339 18.31 -15.90 -1.43
C THR A 339 19.66 -15.84 -2.14
N PRO A 340 19.73 -16.17 -3.44
CA PRO A 340 20.95 -15.96 -4.21
C PRO A 340 21.32 -14.48 -4.25
N ALA A 341 22.56 -14.13 -3.89
CA ALA A 341 23.00 -12.74 -3.82
C ALA A 341 23.09 -12.03 -5.19
N ASP A 342 23.31 -12.79 -6.27
CA ASP A 342 23.66 -12.25 -7.60
C ASP A 342 22.66 -12.62 -8.71
N GLU A 343 21.38 -12.82 -8.37
CA GLU A 343 20.38 -13.17 -9.38
C GLU A 343 20.00 -11.96 -10.26
N PRO A 344 20.14 -12.02 -11.61
CA PRO A 344 19.92 -10.85 -12.48
C PRO A 344 18.48 -10.34 -12.52
N ASN A 345 17.51 -11.24 -12.35
CA ASN A 345 16.10 -10.89 -12.26
C ASN A 345 15.43 -11.80 -11.22
N PRO A 346 15.47 -11.39 -9.95
CA PRO A 346 15.02 -12.26 -8.88
C PRO A 346 13.49 -12.37 -8.78
N ALA A 347 12.73 -11.52 -9.49
CA ALA A 347 11.30 -11.75 -9.72
C ALA A 347 11.04 -12.95 -10.65
N LEU A 348 11.88 -13.18 -11.65
CA LEU A 348 11.78 -14.33 -12.57
C LEU A 348 12.59 -15.55 -12.09
N GLY A 349 13.13 -15.48 -10.88
CA GLY A 349 14.22 -16.30 -10.40
C GLY A 349 13.87 -17.51 -9.53
N VAL A 350 14.81 -17.86 -8.64
CA VAL A 350 14.67 -18.90 -7.62
C VAL A 350 13.97 -18.30 -6.40
N ARG A 351 12.64 -18.26 -6.47
CA ARG A 351 11.76 -17.75 -5.40
C ARG A 351 10.58 -18.68 -5.10
N GLY A 352 9.92 -18.45 -3.97
CA GLY A 352 8.70 -19.16 -3.60
C GLY A 352 8.91 -20.67 -3.44
N LEU A 353 8.02 -21.47 -4.05
CA LEU A 353 8.14 -22.93 -3.99
C LEU A 353 9.47 -23.44 -4.57
N ARG A 354 10.05 -22.78 -5.58
CA ARG A 354 11.32 -23.22 -6.19
C ARG A 354 12.45 -23.26 -5.16
N THR A 355 12.56 -22.19 -4.36
CA THR A 355 13.50 -22.12 -3.24
C THR A 355 13.24 -23.23 -2.23
N LEU A 356 11.97 -23.49 -1.90
CA LEU A 356 11.60 -24.55 -0.95
C LEU A 356 11.84 -25.98 -1.46
N LEU A 357 11.83 -26.19 -2.78
CA LEU A 357 12.19 -27.46 -3.39
C LEU A 357 13.72 -27.70 -3.36
N ASP A 358 14.51 -26.63 -3.47
CA ASP A 358 15.98 -26.68 -3.30
C ASP A 358 16.40 -26.78 -1.82
N HIS A 359 15.54 -26.32 -0.90
CA HIS A 359 15.74 -26.34 0.55
C HIS A 359 14.63 -27.14 1.28
N PRO A 360 14.53 -28.46 1.02
CA PRO A 360 13.41 -29.29 1.49
C PRO A 360 13.31 -29.39 3.01
N GLU A 361 14.39 -29.17 3.75
CA GLU A 361 14.40 -29.12 5.21
C GLU A 361 13.54 -27.99 5.76
N ILE A 362 13.55 -26.81 5.11
CA ILE A 362 12.77 -25.65 5.52
C ILE A 362 11.29 -25.94 5.30
N LEU A 363 10.93 -26.44 4.12
CA LEU A 363 9.56 -26.84 3.79
C LEU A 363 9.05 -27.91 4.75
N ARG A 364 9.85 -28.95 5.00
CA ARG A 364 9.48 -30.04 5.91
C ARG A 364 9.24 -29.55 7.33
N THR A 365 10.12 -28.71 7.87
CA THR A 365 9.94 -28.12 9.21
C THR A 365 8.70 -27.25 9.27
N GLN A 366 8.43 -26.44 8.24
CA GLN A 366 7.23 -25.60 8.19
C GLN A 366 5.94 -26.43 8.13
N LEU A 367 5.89 -27.46 7.30
CA LEU A 367 4.73 -28.35 7.19
C LEU A 367 4.50 -29.15 8.49
N ALA A 368 5.56 -29.59 9.16
CA ALA A 368 5.47 -30.25 10.47
C ALA A 368 4.92 -29.29 11.53
N ALA A 369 5.42 -28.05 11.59
CA ALA A 369 4.93 -27.04 12.50
C ALA A 369 3.42 -26.74 12.27
N LEU A 370 2.97 -26.67 11.01
CA LEU A 370 1.55 -26.47 10.69
C LEU A 370 0.69 -27.66 11.14
N ALA A 371 1.17 -28.90 10.92
CA ALA A 371 0.48 -30.10 11.36
C ALA A 371 0.33 -30.13 12.90
N THR A 372 1.38 -29.79 13.63
CA THR A 372 1.37 -29.71 15.10
C THR A 372 0.51 -28.55 15.60
N ALA A 373 0.58 -27.37 14.97
CA ALA A 373 -0.21 -26.21 15.39
C ALA A 373 -1.71 -26.46 15.30
N ALA A 374 -2.16 -27.16 14.25
CA ALA A 374 -3.55 -27.50 14.02
C ALA A 374 -4.07 -28.67 14.89
N GLU A 375 -3.20 -29.39 15.59
CA GLU A 375 -3.62 -30.56 16.38
C GLU A 375 -4.60 -30.15 17.49
N GLY A 376 -5.73 -30.86 17.52
CA GLY A 376 -6.81 -30.64 18.49
C GLY A 376 -7.66 -29.39 18.26
N LEU A 377 -7.45 -28.65 17.17
CA LEU A 377 -8.24 -27.46 16.86
C LEU A 377 -9.40 -27.78 15.89
N PRO A 378 -10.57 -27.12 16.06
CA PRO A 378 -11.72 -27.29 15.17
C PRO A 378 -11.62 -26.53 13.84
N VAL A 379 -10.66 -25.60 13.72
CA VAL A 379 -10.44 -24.75 12.55
C VAL A 379 -10.16 -25.56 11.28
N TYR A 380 -10.66 -25.06 10.15
CA TYR A 380 -10.35 -25.65 8.84
C TYR A 380 -9.02 -25.08 8.32
N LEU A 381 -7.92 -25.79 8.60
CA LEU A 381 -6.61 -25.47 8.02
C LEU A 381 -6.57 -25.86 6.54
N GLU A 382 -6.12 -24.93 5.71
CA GLU A 382 -5.69 -25.16 4.33
C GLU A 382 -4.26 -24.65 4.17
N VAL A 383 -3.44 -25.32 3.36
CA VAL A 383 -2.03 -24.93 3.14
C VAL A 383 -1.76 -24.81 1.64
N MET A 384 -1.10 -23.76 1.17
CA MET A 384 -0.82 -23.59 -0.26
C MET A 384 0.63 -23.22 -0.54
N ALA A 385 1.10 -23.64 -1.72
CA ALA A 385 2.40 -23.24 -2.26
C ALA A 385 2.31 -21.95 -3.09
N PRO A 386 3.21 -20.97 -2.88
CA PRO A 386 3.39 -19.83 -3.78
C PRO A 386 4.12 -20.25 -5.06
N MET A 387 4.04 -19.44 -6.11
CA MET A 387 4.89 -19.56 -7.31
C MET A 387 4.87 -20.93 -8.02
N VAL A 388 3.75 -21.66 -7.93
CA VAL A 388 3.54 -22.91 -8.66
C VAL A 388 3.46 -22.60 -10.17
N ALA A 389 4.36 -23.17 -10.97
CA ALA A 389 4.40 -22.90 -12.41
C ALA A 389 3.67 -23.96 -13.24
N ASP A 390 3.73 -25.22 -12.81
CA ASP A 390 3.19 -26.35 -13.56
C ASP A 390 2.69 -27.51 -12.66
N ARG A 391 2.33 -28.63 -13.29
CA ARG A 391 1.85 -29.83 -12.59
C ARG A 391 2.95 -30.50 -11.75
N ALA A 392 4.20 -30.45 -12.19
CA ALA A 392 5.31 -31.08 -11.47
C ALA A 392 5.54 -30.38 -10.12
N ASP A 393 5.51 -29.04 -10.12
CA ASP A 393 5.55 -28.22 -8.90
C ASP A 393 4.40 -28.60 -7.95
N ALA A 394 3.17 -28.62 -8.47
CA ALA A 394 1.98 -28.95 -7.70
C ALA A 394 2.06 -30.36 -7.09
N LYS A 395 2.57 -31.33 -7.87
CA LYS A 395 2.80 -32.70 -7.41
C LYS A 395 3.87 -32.76 -6.32
N ALA A 396 5.00 -32.09 -6.51
CA ALA A 396 6.10 -32.09 -5.54
C ALA A 396 5.65 -31.52 -4.20
N PHE A 397 4.89 -30.43 -4.21
CA PHE A 397 4.31 -29.85 -3.01
C PHE A 397 3.29 -30.78 -2.34
N ALA A 398 2.37 -31.37 -3.11
CA ALA A 398 1.40 -32.33 -2.60
C ALA A 398 2.07 -33.54 -1.94
N ASP A 399 3.15 -34.06 -2.54
CA ASP A 399 3.92 -35.17 -1.98
C ASP A 399 4.65 -34.77 -0.70
N ALA A 400 5.19 -33.54 -0.61
CA ALA A 400 5.78 -33.00 0.62
C ALA A 400 4.75 -32.88 1.76
N CYS A 401 3.55 -32.36 1.48
CA CYS A 401 2.44 -32.29 2.44
C CYS A 401 2.05 -33.67 2.98
N ARG A 402 1.92 -34.67 2.08
CA ARG A 402 1.62 -36.05 2.47
C ARG A 402 2.74 -36.67 3.31
N ALA A 403 4.00 -36.45 2.94
CA ALA A 403 5.16 -36.96 3.68
C ALA A 403 5.27 -36.35 5.08
N ALA A 404 4.88 -35.09 5.25
CA ALA A 404 4.82 -34.41 6.55
C ALA A 404 3.64 -34.87 7.43
N GLY A 405 2.72 -35.69 6.90
CA GLY A 405 1.53 -36.15 7.63
C GLY A 405 0.49 -35.05 7.85
N LEU A 406 0.54 -33.97 7.06
CA LEU A 406 -0.38 -32.85 7.17
C LEU A 406 -1.82 -33.30 6.89
N ARG A 407 -2.69 -33.17 7.90
CA ARG A 407 -4.14 -33.49 7.80
C ARG A 407 -4.96 -32.23 7.48
N ALA A 408 -4.56 -31.54 6.42
CA ALA A 408 -5.21 -30.33 5.92
C ALA A 408 -5.35 -30.45 4.41
N LYS A 409 -6.25 -29.64 3.82
CA LYS A 409 -6.25 -29.51 2.36
C LYS A 409 -5.00 -28.79 1.92
N PHE A 410 -4.40 -29.24 0.82
CA PHE A 410 -3.29 -28.52 0.20
C PHE A 410 -3.64 -28.01 -1.20
N GLY A 411 -3.25 -26.78 -1.48
CA GLY A 411 -3.59 -26.01 -2.66
C GLY A 411 -2.38 -25.42 -3.36
N ALA A 412 -2.65 -24.70 -4.44
CA ALA A 412 -1.65 -23.93 -5.15
C ALA A 412 -2.09 -22.47 -5.28
N MET A 413 -1.15 -21.54 -5.09
CA MET A 413 -1.36 -20.17 -5.50
C MET A 413 -1.15 -20.03 -7.00
N VAL A 414 -2.11 -19.41 -7.69
CA VAL A 414 -2.06 -19.09 -9.11
C VAL A 414 -1.54 -17.66 -9.25
N GLU A 415 -0.22 -17.57 -9.37
CA GLU A 415 0.53 -16.32 -9.57
C GLU A 415 1.24 -16.31 -10.93
N ILE A 416 1.44 -17.47 -11.55
CA ILE A 416 2.16 -17.59 -12.81
C ILE A 416 1.15 -17.85 -13.94
N PRO A 417 1.22 -17.15 -15.09
CA PRO A 417 0.28 -17.34 -16.19
C PRO A 417 0.17 -18.79 -16.67
N SER A 418 1.28 -19.54 -16.66
CA SER A 418 1.28 -20.98 -16.99
C SER A 418 0.38 -21.79 -16.05
N ALA A 419 0.30 -21.43 -14.77
CA ALA A 419 -0.56 -22.09 -13.81
C ALA A 419 -2.04 -21.83 -14.08
N ALA A 420 -2.41 -20.60 -14.42
CA ALA A 420 -3.78 -20.26 -14.84
C ALA A 420 -4.18 -21.00 -16.13
N LEU A 421 -3.33 -20.96 -17.16
CA LEU A 421 -3.55 -21.65 -18.44
C LEU A 421 -3.63 -23.17 -18.30
N ARG A 422 -3.00 -23.74 -17.26
CA ARG A 422 -2.96 -25.19 -17.00
C ARG A 422 -3.66 -25.56 -15.69
N ALA A 423 -4.57 -24.72 -15.19
CA ALA A 423 -5.20 -24.87 -13.87
C ALA A 423 -5.81 -26.26 -13.66
N ARG A 424 -6.52 -26.82 -14.66
CA ARG A 424 -7.07 -28.20 -14.58
C ARG A 424 -6.02 -29.26 -14.32
N SER A 425 -4.83 -29.11 -14.89
CA SER A 425 -3.72 -30.05 -14.71
C SER A 425 -3.11 -29.94 -13.31
N ILE A 426 -3.01 -28.73 -12.77
CA ILE A 426 -2.55 -28.47 -11.39
C ILE A 426 -3.56 -29.04 -10.40
N LEU A 427 -4.85 -28.79 -10.63
CA LEU A 427 -5.96 -29.32 -9.83
C LEU A 427 -6.05 -30.84 -9.82
N GLN A 428 -5.32 -31.59 -10.66
CA GLN A 428 -5.23 -33.05 -10.48
C GLN A 428 -4.37 -33.45 -9.28
N GLU A 429 -3.49 -32.56 -8.80
CA GLU A 429 -2.54 -32.84 -7.72
C GLU A 429 -2.94 -32.18 -6.39
N VAL A 430 -3.68 -31.06 -6.45
CA VAL A 430 -4.06 -30.23 -5.30
C VAL A 430 -5.57 -30.06 -5.16
N GLU A 431 -6.06 -29.58 -4.01
CA GLU A 431 -7.48 -29.58 -3.64
C GLU A 431 -8.19 -28.23 -3.81
N PHE A 432 -7.44 -27.14 -3.94
CA PHE A 432 -7.97 -25.79 -4.18
C PHE A 432 -6.93 -24.90 -4.88
N LEU A 433 -7.39 -23.77 -5.40
CA LEU A 433 -6.55 -22.69 -5.92
C LEU A 433 -6.81 -21.38 -5.15
N SER A 434 -5.80 -20.54 -5.07
CA SER A 434 -5.95 -19.14 -4.67
C SER A 434 -5.19 -18.24 -5.64
N LEU A 435 -5.82 -17.20 -6.16
CA LEU A 435 -5.19 -16.27 -7.11
C LEU A 435 -4.45 -15.17 -6.37
N GLY A 436 -3.13 -15.09 -6.59
CA GLY A 436 -2.30 -13.97 -6.20
C GLY A 436 -2.23 -12.96 -7.34
N THR A 437 -3.24 -12.10 -7.45
CA THR A 437 -3.40 -11.21 -8.63
C THR A 437 -2.26 -10.21 -8.82
N ASN A 438 -1.55 -9.85 -7.75
CA ASN A 438 -0.41 -8.91 -7.83
C ASN A 438 0.73 -9.50 -8.67
N ASP A 439 1.21 -10.70 -8.29
CA ASP A 439 2.27 -11.39 -9.04
C ASP A 439 1.74 -11.90 -10.41
N LEU A 440 0.47 -12.31 -10.48
CA LEU A 440 -0.15 -12.69 -11.75
C LEU A 440 -0.18 -11.54 -12.77
N ALA A 441 -0.52 -10.32 -12.35
CA ALA A 441 -0.45 -9.14 -13.22
C ALA A 441 0.98 -8.89 -13.68
N GLN A 442 1.93 -8.87 -12.74
CA GLN A 442 3.35 -8.66 -13.01
C GLN A 442 3.89 -9.60 -14.10
N TYR A 443 3.64 -10.90 -14.00
CA TYR A 443 4.15 -11.86 -15.00
C TYR A 443 3.32 -11.89 -16.28
N THR A 444 2.02 -11.57 -16.22
CA THR A 444 1.18 -11.50 -17.43
C THR A 444 1.61 -10.35 -18.33
N PHE A 445 1.94 -9.20 -17.74
CA PHE A 445 2.30 -7.99 -18.49
C PHE A 445 3.80 -7.74 -18.57
N ALA A 446 4.62 -8.62 -17.98
CA ALA A 446 6.07 -8.48 -17.88
C ALA A 446 6.49 -7.10 -17.32
N ALA A 447 5.80 -6.68 -16.25
CA ALA A 447 5.94 -5.36 -15.67
C ALA A 447 6.16 -5.50 -14.16
N ASP A 448 7.26 -4.95 -13.65
CA ASP A 448 7.57 -5.01 -12.22
C ASP A 448 6.73 -3.98 -11.46
N ARG A 449 6.06 -4.41 -10.38
CA ARG A 449 5.22 -3.55 -9.54
C ARG A 449 6.00 -2.45 -8.80
N GLN A 450 7.31 -2.61 -8.62
CA GLN A 450 8.18 -1.60 -8.01
C GLN A 450 8.59 -0.51 -9.00
N VAL A 451 8.34 -0.69 -10.30
CA VAL A 451 8.74 0.26 -11.34
C VAL A 451 7.55 1.14 -11.73
N GLY A 452 7.54 2.37 -11.22
CA GLY A 452 6.47 3.34 -11.46
C GLY A 452 6.16 3.61 -12.94
N ALA A 453 7.16 3.54 -13.83
CA ALA A 453 7.00 3.76 -15.26
C ALA A 453 6.08 2.75 -15.97
N VAL A 454 5.81 1.59 -15.36
CA VAL A 454 4.95 0.52 -15.90
C VAL A 454 3.75 0.22 -15.00
N SER A 455 3.45 1.07 -14.03
CA SER A 455 2.36 0.90 -13.06
C SER A 455 0.98 0.70 -13.69
N ARG A 456 0.70 1.31 -14.85
CA ARG A 456 -0.56 1.13 -15.60
C ARG A 456 -0.86 -0.35 -15.93
N LEU A 457 0.17 -1.18 -16.03
CA LEU A 457 0.04 -2.60 -16.34
C LEU A 457 -0.32 -3.44 -15.10
N GLN A 458 -0.27 -2.86 -13.91
CA GLN A 458 -0.64 -3.50 -12.65
C GLN A 458 -2.11 -3.28 -12.26
N ASP A 459 -2.90 -2.57 -13.09
CA ASP A 459 -4.32 -2.35 -12.78
C ASP A 459 -5.06 -3.70 -12.73
N PRO A 460 -5.71 -4.05 -11.61
CA PRO A 460 -6.38 -5.34 -11.49
C PRO A 460 -7.61 -5.47 -12.42
N TRP A 461 -8.07 -4.37 -13.03
CA TRP A 461 -9.15 -4.37 -14.02
C TRP A 461 -8.70 -4.73 -15.44
N GLN A 462 -7.42 -4.99 -15.68
CA GLN A 462 -6.95 -5.39 -17.00
C GLN A 462 -7.70 -6.63 -17.53
N PRO A 463 -8.36 -6.58 -18.71
CA PRO A 463 -9.15 -7.69 -19.23
C PRO A 463 -8.39 -9.01 -19.31
N ALA A 464 -7.12 -8.99 -19.72
CA ALA A 464 -6.28 -10.18 -19.79
C ALA A 464 -6.03 -10.83 -18.41
N LEU A 465 -5.97 -10.03 -17.34
CA LEU A 465 -5.88 -10.57 -15.97
C LEU A 465 -7.21 -11.20 -15.55
N LEU A 466 -8.34 -10.57 -15.86
CA LEU A 466 -9.69 -11.10 -15.61
C LEU A 466 -9.92 -12.42 -16.36
N ASP A 467 -9.39 -12.57 -17.58
CA ASP A 467 -9.42 -13.82 -18.33
C ASP A 467 -8.67 -14.95 -17.61
N LEU A 468 -7.49 -14.67 -17.04
CA LEU A 468 -6.72 -15.67 -16.29
C LEU A 468 -7.41 -16.08 -14.99
N VAL A 469 -8.09 -15.13 -14.32
CA VAL A 469 -8.97 -15.42 -13.18
C VAL A 469 -10.12 -16.33 -13.61
N ALA A 470 -10.81 -15.98 -14.70
CA ALA A 470 -11.94 -16.75 -15.24
C ALA A 470 -11.53 -18.19 -15.57
N LEU A 471 -10.42 -18.37 -16.30
CA LEU A 471 -9.89 -19.68 -16.65
C LEU A 471 -9.58 -20.55 -15.42
N SER A 472 -9.04 -19.94 -14.37
CA SER A 472 -8.71 -20.64 -13.12
C SER A 472 -9.96 -21.04 -12.33
N ALA A 473 -10.94 -20.12 -12.22
CA ALA A 473 -12.21 -20.37 -11.56
C ALA A 473 -13.05 -21.42 -12.30
N GLU A 474 -13.14 -21.33 -13.63
CA GLU A 474 -13.80 -22.33 -14.48
C GLU A 474 -13.15 -23.72 -14.35
N ALA A 475 -11.83 -23.78 -14.28
CA ALA A 475 -11.10 -25.03 -14.06
C ALA A 475 -11.42 -25.63 -12.68
N ALA A 476 -11.40 -24.81 -11.62
CA ALA A 476 -11.73 -25.27 -10.26
C ALA A 476 -13.18 -25.77 -10.17
N MET A 477 -14.12 -25.01 -10.72
CA MET A 477 -15.54 -25.40 -10.79
C MET A 477 -15.74 -26.72 -11.53
N ALA A 478 -15.07 -26.91 -12.68
CA ALA A 478 -15.16 -28.14 -13.47
C ALA A 478 -14.64 -29.38 -12.72
N GLU A 479 -13.69 -29.19 -11.80
CA GLU A 479 -13.12 -30.25 -10.95
C GLU A 479 -13.83 -30.36 -9.58
N GLY A 480 -14.88 -29.55 -9.33
CA GLY A 480 -15.59 -29.52 -8.04
C GLY A 480 -14.76 -28.98 -6.87
N LYS A 481 -13.79 -28.10 -7.16
CA LYS A 481 -12.83 -27.53 -6.20
C LYS A 481 -13.02 -26.02 -6.06
N SER A 482 -12.48 -25.46 -4.98
CA SER A 482 -12.55 -24.02 -4.72
C SER A 482 -11.44 -23.24 -5.42
N CYS A 483 -11.75 -22.00 -5.78
CA CYS A 483 -10.80 -21.01 -6.28
C CYS A 483 -11.07 -19.70 -5.54
N GLY A 484 -10.11 -19.22 -4.73
CA GLY A 484 -10.17 -17.95 -4.04
C GLY A 484 -9.34 -16.87 -4.73
N VAL A 485 -9.47 -15.61 -4.30
CA VAL A 485 -8.55 -14.52 -4.65
C VAL A 485 -8.02 -13.90 -3.36
N CYS A 486 -6.69 -13.78 -3.24
CA CYS A 486 -6.04 -13.16 -2.07
C CYS A 486 -5.12 -11.97 -2.41
N GLY A 487 -5.02 -11.61 -3.70
CA GLY A 487 -4.36 -10.37 -4.11
C GLY A 487 -5.21 -9.13 -3.85
N GLU A 488 -4.64 -7.94 -4.05
CA GLU A 488 -5.28 -6.65 -3.76
C GLU A 488 -6.57 -6.42 -4.55
N ALA A 489 -6.74 -7.12 -5.68
CA ALA A 489 -7.96 -7.10 -6.48
C ALA A 489 -9.22 -7.44 -5.65
N ALA A 490 -9.10 -8.29 -4.62
CA ALA A 490 -10.21 -8.66 -3.75
C ALA A 490 -10.67 -7.51 -2.83
N SER A 491 -9.84 -6.48 -2.63
CA SER A 491 -10.13 -5.32 -1.78
C SER A 491 -11.00 -4.26 -2.47
N ASP A 492 -11.10 -4.29 -3.80
CA ASP A 492 -11.94 -3.36 -4.58
C ASP A 492 -13.41 -3.85 -4.54
N PRO A 493 -14.35 -3.06 -3.99
CA PRO A 493 -15.73 -3.50 -3.84
C PRO A 493 -16.48 -3.78 -5.15
N LEU A 494 -16.20 -3.04 -6.24
CA LEU A 494 -16.82 -3.29 -7.54
C LEU A 494 -16.17 -4.49 -8.22
N LEU A 495 -14.84 -4.60 -8.14
CA LEU A 495 -14.13 -5.74 -8.69
C LEU A 495 -14.49 -7.03 -7.96
N ALA A 496 -14.77 -6.99 -6.65
CA ALA A 496 -15.27 -8.13 -5.89
C ALA A 496 -16.57 -8.72 -6.48
N CYS A 497 -17.49 -7.89 -6.97
CA CYS A 497 -18.68 -8.34 -7.70
C CYS A 497 -18.28 -9.03 -9.01
N VAL A 498 -17.37 -8.45 -9.78
CA VAL A 498 -16.86 -9.06 -11.02
C VAL A 498 -16.19 -10.41 -10.74
N LEU A 499 -15.27 -10.49 -9.76
CA LEU A 499 -14.59 -11.73 -9.36
C LEU A 499 -15.60 -12.81 -8.93
N THR A 500 -16.64 -12.42 -8.19
CA THR A 500 -17.75 -13.32 -7.83
C THR A 500 -18.46 -13.84 -9.09
N GLY A 501 -18.75 -12.95 -10.05
CA GLY A 501 -19.35 -13.31 -11.34
C GLY A 501 -18.46 -14.18 -12.24
N LEU A 502 -17.14 -14.15 -12.04
CA LEU A 502 -16.19 -15.07 -12.69
C LEU A 502 -16.18 -16.47 -12.07
N GLY A 503 -16.89 -16.69 -10.97
CA GLY A 503 -16.95 -17.97 -10.28
C GLY A 503 -15.93 -18.15 -9.16
N VAL A 504 -15.31 -17.05 -8.69
CA VAL A 504 -14.46 -17.08 -7.50
C VAL A 504 -15.31 -17.43 -6.27
N THR A 505 -14.83 -18.39 -5.48
CA THR A 505 -15.54 -18.98 -4.35
C THR A 505 -15.27 -18.29 -3.01
N SER A 506 -14.29 -17.39 -2.94
CA SER A 506 -14.01 -16.57 -1.76
C SER A 506 -13.03 -15.43 -2.04
N LEU A 507 -13.11 -14.37 -1.25
CA LEU A 507 -12.28 -13.18 -1.37
C LEU A 507 -11.50 -12.94 -0.08
N SER A 508 -10.20 -12.70 -0.19
CA SER A 508 -9.31 -12.43 0.94
C SER A 508 -8.58 -11.11 0.74
N MET A 509 -8.67 -10.22 1.73
CA MET A 509 -8.28 -8.81 1.61
C MET A 509 -7.74 -8.26 2.93
N GLY A 510 -7.23 -7.02 2.93
CA GLY A 510 -6.93 -6.33 4.18
C GLY A 510 -8.19 -6.11 5.01
N ALA A 511 -8.09 -6.24 6.34
CA ALA A 511 -9.25 -6.19 7.25
C ALA A 511 -10.14 -4.95 7.03
N ALA A 512 -9.53 -3.79 6.80
CA ALA A 512 -10.25 -2.53 6.56
C ALA A 512 -11.17 -2.55 5.31
N SER A 513 -10.92 -3.42 4.33
CA SER A 513 -11.71 -3.52 3.09
C SER A 513 -12.95 -4.41 3.25
N ILE A 514 -12.97 -5.32 4.23
CA ILE A 514 -14.04 -6.32 4.39
C ILE A 514 -15.44 -5.69 4.48
N PRO A 515 -15.67 -4.64 5.30
CA PRO A 515 -17.00 -4.03 5.38
C PRO A 515 -17.46 -3.41 4.04
N TYR A 516 -16.53 -2.84 3.28
CA TYR A 516 -16.84 -2.21 1.98
C TYR A 516 -17.21 -3.22 0.91
N VAL A 517 -16.44 -4.31 0.82
CA VAL A 517 -16.73 -5.39 -0.11
C VAL A 517 -18.05 -6.07 0.25
N ARG A 518 -18.29 -6.33 1.54
CA ARG A 518 -19.56 -6.90 2.03
C ARG A 518 -20.76 -6.03 1.66
N ALA A 519 -20.70 -4.74 1.97
CA ALA A 519 -21.78 -3.82 1.68
C ALA A 519 -22.08 -3.70 0.18
N THR A 520 -21.06 -3.89 -0.68
CA THR A 520 -21.22 -3.79 -2.13
C THR A 520 -21.78 -5.08 -2.73
N LEU A 521 -21.28 -6.25 -2.31
CA LEU A 521 -21.84 -7.55 -2.72
C LEU A 521 -23.34 -7.64 -2.38
N ALA A 522 -23.74 -7.17 -1.19
CA ALA A 522 -25.13 -7.19 -0.74
C ALA A 522 -26.10 -6.34 -1.60
N LYS A 523 -25.60 -5.50 -2.51
CA LYS A 523 -26.41 -4.69 -3.43
C LYS A 523 -26.78 -5.40 -4.72
N TYR A 524 -26.01 -6.43 -5.11
CA TYR A 524 -26.11 -7.04 -6.43
C TYR A 524 -26.35 -8.53 -6.34
N THR A 525 -27.21 -9.05 -7.22
CA THR A 525 -27.44 -10.49 -7.40
C THR A 525 -26.27 -11.16 -8.11
N LEU A 526 -26.12 -12.48 -7.96
CA LEU A 526 -25.09 -13.22 -8.68
C LEU A 526 -25.22 -13.03 -10.20
N ALA A 527 -26.44 -13.04 -10.73
CA ALA A 527 -26.67 -12.84 -12.16
C ALA A 527 -26.23 -11.45 -12.66
N GLN A 528 -26.30 -10.41 -11.82
CA GLN A 528 -25.74 -9.09 -12.16
C GLN A 528 -24.22 -9.12 -12.14
N CYS A 529 -23.62 -9.76 -11.14
CA CYS A 529 -22.17 -9.97 -11.06
C CYS A 529 -21.62 -10.71 -12.29
N GLU A 530 -22.29 -11.78 -12.75
CA GLU A 530 -21.92 -12.54 -13.95
C GLU A 530 -21.96 -11.67 -15.22
N ARG A 531 -23.01 -10.85 -15.38
CA ARG A 531 -23.10 -9.91 -16.52
C ARG A 531 -22.02 -8.84 -16.47
N ALA A 532 -21.74 -8.30 -15.27
CA ALA A 532 -20.69 -7.31 -15.08
C ALA A 532 -19.31 -7.89 -15.41
N ALA A 533 -19.07 -9.15 -15.02
CA ALA A 533 -17.85 -9.87 -15.35
C ALA A 533 -17.70 -10.12 -16.86
N ALA A 534 -18.78 -10.49 -17.55
CA ALA A 534 -18.77 -10.64 -19.00
C ALA A 534 -18.49 -9.31 -19.71
N ALA A 535 -19.08 -8.21 -19.24
CA ALA A 535 -18.85 -6.88 -19.79
C ALA A 535 -17.41 -6.41 -19.57
N ALA A 536 -16.87 -6.58 -18.35
CA ALA A 536 -15.49 -6.21 -18.05
C ALA A 536 -14.47 -6.94 -18.93
N ARG A 537 -14.68 -8.24 -19.18
CA ARG A 537 -13.82 -9.06 -20.05
C ARG A 537 -13.94 -8.73 -21.54
N ALA A 538 -15.06 -8.14 -21.95
CA ALA A 538 -15.28 -7.75 -23.35
C ALA A 538 -14.65 -6.40 -23.71
N SER A 539 -14.14 -5.65 -22.73
CA SER A 539 -13.48 -4.36 -22.91
C SER A 539 -12.03 -4.48 -23.39
N ASP A 540 -11.48 -3.41 -23.96
CA ASP A 540 -10.10 -3.38 -24.49
C ASP A 540 -9.09 -2.79 -23.49
N SER A 541 -9.56 -2.16 -22.41
CA SER A 541 -8.71 -1.54 -21.38
C SER A 541 -9.27 -1.68 -19.97
N ALA A 542 -8.41 -1.49 -18.96
CA ALA A 542 -8.80 -1.51 -17.55
C ALA A 542 -9.86 -0.46 -17.19
N GLU A 543 -9.77 0.74 -17.76
CA GLU A 543 -10.76 1.80 -17.53
C GLU A 543 -12.12 1.43 -18.13
N GLU A 544 -12.14 0.98 -19.38
CA GLU A 544 -13.36 0.51 -20.04
C GLU A 544 -13.96 -0.72 -19.33
N ALA A 545 -13.12 -1.62 -18.81
CA ALA A 545 -13.58 -2.79 -18.06
C ALA A 545 -14.33 -2.37 -16.78
N ARG A 546 -13.77 -1.41 -16.05
CA ARG A 546 -14.40 -0.84 -14.84
C ARG A 546 -15.71 -0.14 -15.18
N SER A 547 -15.70 0.73 -16.18
CA SER A 547 -16.89 1.47 -16.61
C SER A 547 -18.00 0.53 -17.11
N ALA A 548 -17.65 -0.48 -17.90
CA ALA A 548 -18.61 -1.46 -18.41
C ALA A 548 -19.24 -2.30 -17.29
N ALA A 549 -18.43 -2.77 -16.33
CA ALA A 549 -18.95 -3.48 -15.16
C ALA A 549 -19.87 -2.59 -14.32
N GLN A 550 -19.48 -1.34 -14.08
CA GLN A 550 -20.26 -0.39 -13.30
C GLN A 550 -21.62 -0.09 -13.95
N ALA A 551 -21.65 0.16 -15.27
CA ALA A 551 -22.89 0.37 -16.01
C ALA A 551 -23.87 -0.79 -15.80
N VAL A 552 -23.40 -2.03 -16.02
CA VAL A 552 -24.20 -3.25 -15.85
C VAL A 552 -24.71 -3.43 -14.42
N LEU A 553 -23.88 -3.15 -13.41
CA LEU A 553 -24.28 -3.24 -12.01
C LEU A 553 -25.32 -2.17 -11.65
N SER A 554 -25.18 -0.96 -12.18
CA SER A 554 -26.11 0.15 -11.96
C SER A 554 -27.44 0.01 -12.71
N GLY A 555 -27.52 -0.88 -13.70
CA GLY A 555 -28.73 -1.11 -14.50
C GLY A 555 -28.87 -0.19 -15.72
N GLU A 556 -27.78 0.46 -16.12
CA GLU A 556 -27.59 1.11 -17.43
C GLU A 556 -27.28 0.05 -18.50
#